data_AF-A0AAW5I1F9-F1
#
_entry.id   AF-A0AAW5I1F9-F1
#
_cell.length_a   1.000
_cell.length_b   1.000
_cell.length_c   1.000
_cell.angle_alpha   90.00
_cell.angle_beta   90.00
_cell.angle_gamma   90.00
#
_symmetry.space_group_name_H-M   'P 1'
#
loop_
_entity.id
_entity.type
_entity.pdbx_description
1 polymer ?
#
loop_
_entity_poly.entity_id
_entity_poly.type
_entity_poly.pdbx_seq_one_letter_code
_entity_poly.pdbx_strand_id
1 'polypeptide(L)'
;MREAEFQKIWPVKLPKMDPEMLARLVFCFENNPERHDGIISGAQDSIGICVPGLVRHYYDNNFWPEKIESTQDEMTLRFLEDHLVMIPMEPIRRA
;
A
#
# COMPACT_ATOMS: atom_id res chain seq x y z
N MET A 1 7.71 -2.60 2.35
CA MET A 1 8.27 -1.23 2.37
C MET A 1 9.51 -1.13 3.27
N ARG A 2 10.64 -0.57 2.81
CA ARG A 2 11.67 -0.08 3.74
C ARG A 2 11.12 1.20 4.37
N GLU A 3 10.61 1.13 5.60
CA GLU A 3 10.06 2.27 6.37
C GLU A 3 10.90 3.56 6.25
N ALA A 4 12.22 3.42 6.08
CA ALA A 4 13.18 4.50 5.95
C ALA A 4 12.99 5.43 4.73
N GLU A 5 12.35 5.02 3.64
CA GLU A 5 12.21 5.86 2.44
C GLU A 5 10.97 6.75 2.49
N PHE A 6 9.87 6.26 3.05
CA PHE A 6 8.61 7.00 3.18
C PHE A 6 8.73 8.15 4.20
N GLN A 7 9.44 7.92 5.31
CA GLN A 7 9.70 8.95 6.32
C GLN A 7 10.55 10.12 5.80
N LYS A 8 11.35 9.93 4.74
CA LYS A 8 12.13 11.03 4.13
C LYS A 8 11.25 12.07 3.47
N ILE A 9 10.09 11.67 2.94
CA ILE A 9 9.18 12.57 2.22
C ILE A 9 8.12 13.14 3.15
N TRP A 10 7.55 12.31 4.04
CA TRP A 10 6.55 12.73 5.02
C TRP A 10 6.86 12.21 6.43
N PRO A 11 7.73 12.91 7.17
CA PRO A 11 8.19 12.44 8.48
C PRO A 11 7.14 12.50 9.58
N VAL A 12 6.10 13.35 9.45
CA VAL A 12 5.16 13.64 10.54
C VAL A 12 3.72 13.29 10.19
N LYS A 13 3.26 13.68 9.00
CA LYS A 13 1.88 13.44 8.58
C LYS A 13 1.79 13.41 7.06
N LEU A 14 0.90 12.56 6.56
CA LEU A 14 0.51 12.57 5.16
C LEU A 14 -0.09 13.93 4.77
N PRO A 15 0.19 14.41 3.56
CA PRO A 15 -0.37 15.65 3.05
C PRO A 15 -1.89 15.49 2.90
N LYS A 16 -2.64 16.56 3.16
CA LYS A 16 -4.09 16.58 2.89
C LYS A 16 -4.31 16.72 1.39
N MET A 17 -4.35 15.59 0.70
CA MET A 17 -4.63 15.51 -0.73
C MET A 17 -5.48 14.28 -1.04
N ASP A 18 -5.84 14.10 -2.30
CA ASP A 18 -6.53 12.89 -2.75
C ASP A 18 -5.72 11.62 -2.39
N PRO A 19 -6.32 10.66 -1.67
CA PRO A 19 -5.62 9.45 -1.23
C PRO A 19 -5.01 8.62 -2.36
N GLU A 20 -5.69 8.50 -3.50
CA GLU A 20 -5.18 7.72 -4.64
C GLU A 20 -3.99 8.44 -5.29
N MET A 21 -4.07 9.76 -5.45
CA MET A 21 -2.95 10.56 -5.96
C MET A 21 -1.71 10.43 -5.06
N LEU A 22 -1.90 10.46 -3.74
CA LEU A 22 -0.83 10.26 -2.78
C LEU A 22 -0.22 8.86 -2.90
N ALA A 23 -1.06 7.82 -3.01
CA ALA A 23 -0.60 6.44 -3.23
C ALA A 23 0.23 6.31 -4.52
N ARG A 24 -0.17 6.98 -5.61
CA ARG A 24 0.58 7.01 -6.87
C ARG A 24 1.95 7.67 -6.70
N LEU A 25 2.03 8.78 -5.98
CA LEU A 25 3.30 9.45 -5.70
C LEU A 25 4.26 8.54 -4.92
N VAL A 26 3.76 7.87 -3.87
CA VAL A 26 4.55 6.92 -3.08
C VAL A 26 5.02 5.74 -3.95
N PHE A 27 4.13 5.20 -4.78
CA PHE A 27 4.45 4.10 -5.69
C PHE A 27 5.54 4.49 -6.70
N CYS A 28 5.42 5.66 -7.33
CA CYS A 28 6.42 6.17 -8.27
C CYS A 28 7.76 6.46 -7.59
N PHE A 29 7.74 6.94 -6.35
CA PHE A 29 8.96 7.18 -5.58
C PHE A 29 9.71 5.87 -5.26
N GLU A 30 9.00 4.83 -4.84
CA GLU A 30 9.60 3.51 -4.59
C GLU A 30 10.13 2.86 -5.89
N ASN A 31 9.42 3.09 -6.99
CA ASN A 31 9.74 2.57 -8.33
C ASN A 31 10.40 3.63 -9.23
N ASN A 32 11.36 4.39 -8.68
CA ASN A 32 12.11 5.38 -9.46
C ASN A 32 12.79 4.70 -10.67
N PRO A 33 12.58 5.18 -11.92
CA PRO A 33 13.17 4.60 -13.12
C PRO A 33 14.71 4.61 -13.14
N GLU A 34 15.35 5.44 -12.33
CA GLU A 34 16.82 5.50 -12.18
C GLU A 34 17.38 4.38 -11.29
N ARG A 35 16.53 3.55 -10.66
CA ARG A 35 17.00 2.40 -9.86
C ARG A 35 17.75 1.40 -10.73
N HIS A 36 19.00 1.13 -10.35
CA HIS A 36 19.90 0.25 -11.08
C HIS A 36 19.61 -1.26 -10.93
N ASP A 37 18.75 -1.66 -9.98
CA ASP A 37 18.42 -3.07 -9.76
C ASP A 37 17.35 -3.62 -10.71
N GLY A 38 16.63 -2.75 -11.44
CA GLY A 38 15.63 -3.14 -12.41
C GLY A 38 14.39 -3.83 -11.82
N ILE A 39 14.23 -3.82 -10.50
CA ILE A 39 13.13 -4.46 -9.79
C ILE A 39 11.99 -3.45 -9.58
N ILE A 40 10.80 -3.78 -10.07
CA ILE A 40 9.58 -3.02 -9.81
C ILE A 40 8.78 -3.69 -8.68
N SER A 41 8.59 -2.97 -7.58
CA SER A 41 7.72 -3.34 -6.46
C SER A 41 6.24 -3.17 -6.84
N GLY A 42 5.36 -4.00 -6.28
CA GLY A 42 3.90 -3.85 -6.45
C GLY A 42 3.32 -2.65 -5.68
N ALA A 43 2.11 -2.20 -6.05
CA ALA A 43 1.46 -1.01 -5.49
C ALA A 43 0.72 -1.20 -4.15
N GLN A 44 0.65 -2.42 -3.62
CA GLN A 44 -0.18 -2.74 -2.45
C GLN A 44 0.20 -1.93 -1.20
N ASP A 45 1.49 -1.85 -0.87
CA ASP A 45 1.96 -1.12 0.30
C ASP A 45 1.66 0.39 0.16
N SER A 46 1.90 0.97 -1.02
CA SER A 46 1.65 2.38 -1.29
C SER A 46 0.16 2.72 -1.16
N ILE A 47 -0.71 1.88 -1.70
CA ILE A 47 -2.16 2.09 -1.61
C ILE A 47 -2.65 1.88 -0.17
N GLY A 48 -2.20 0.81 0.51
CA GLY A 48 -2.63 0.48 1.86
C GLY A 48 -2.23 1.51 2.93
N ILE A 49 -1.16 2.28 2.71
CA ILE A 49 -0.77 3.37 3.61
C ILE A 49 -1.57 4.65 3.35
N CYS A 50 -1.92 4.92 2.09
CA CYS A 50 -2.48 6.21 1.70
C CYS A 50 -4.02 6.20 1.64
N VAL A 51 -4.64 5.08 1.30
CA VAL A 51 -6.09 4.97 1.10
C VAL A 51 -6.74 4.34 2.34
N PRO A 52 -7.65 5.07 3.03
CA PRO A 52 -8.26 4.58 4.27
C PRO A 52 -9.35 3.52 4.02
N GLY A 53 -9.58 2.69 5.04
CA GLY A 53 -10.64 1.68 5.04
C GLY A 53 -10.23 0.37 4.38
N LEU A 54 -11.22 -0.42 3.98
CA LEU A 54 -11.00 -1.64 3.22
C LEU A 54 -10.88 -1.29 1.74
N VAL A 55 -9.78 -1.71 1.12
CA VAL A 55 -9.46 -1.38 -0.26
C VAL A 55 -9.30 -2.64 -1.10
N ARG A 56 -10.03 -2.71 -2.21
CA ARG A 56 -9.93 -3.74 -3.24
C ARG A 56 -9.26 -3.18 -4.49
N HIS A 57 -8.25 -3.89 -4.96
CA HIS A 57 -7.49 -3.55 -6.17
C HIS A 57 -7.88 -4.46 -7.33
N TYR A 58 -8.11 -3.89 -8.51
CA TYR A 58 -8.36 -4.63 -9.75
C TYR A 58 -7.14 -4.49 -10.66
N TYR A 59 -6.33 -5.55 -10.74
CA TYR A 59 -5.13 -5.57 -11.58
C TYR A 59 -5.40 -6.24 -12.93
N ASP A 60 -4.91 -5.63 -14.01
CA ASP A 60 -4.81 -6.25 -15.34
C ASP A 60 -3.38 -6.10 -15.86
N ASN A 61 -2.56 -7.14 -15.64
CA ASN A 61 -1.17 -7.28 -16.11
C ASN A 61 -0.26 -6.05 -15.95
N ASN A 62 -0.56 -5.19 -14.97
CA ASN A 62 0.14 -3.95 -14.69
C ASN A 62 0.49 -3.85 -13.20
N PHE A 63 1.52 -3.07 -12.88
CA PHE A 63 1.96 -2.87 -11.50
C PHE A 63 1.04 -1.95 -10.69
N TRP A 64 0.28 -1.10 -11.37
CA TRP A 64 -0.75 -0.25 -10.80
C TRP A 64 -2.14 -0.78 -11.21
N PRO A 65 -3.13 -0.87 -10.30
CA PRO A 65 -4.45 -1.38 -10.63
C PRO A 65 -5.27 -0.42 -11.51
N GLU A 66 -6.11 -0.95 -12.40
CA GLU A 66 -7.01 -0.16 -13.23
C GLU A 66 -8.10 0.54 -12.42
N LYS A 67 -8.52 -0.10 -11.33
CA LYS A 67 -9.56 0.39 -10.43
C LYS A 67 -9.17 0.12 -8.98
N ILE A 68 -9.41 1.13 -8.14
CA ILE A 68 -9.36 1.03 -6.69
C ILE A 68 -10.77 1.25 -6.18
N GLU A 69 -11.29 0.29 -5.43
CA GLU A 69 -12.60 0.36 -4.79
C GLU A 69 -12.39 0.34 -3.29
N SER A 70 -12.93 1.33 -2.59
CA SER A 70 -12.77 1.46 -1.13
C SER A 70 -14.12 1.50 -0.44
N THR A 71 -14.16 0.95 0.77
CA THR A 71 -15.29 1.10 1.68
C THR A 71 -14.79 1.49 3.07
N GLN A 72 -15.49 2.43 3.68
CA GLN A 72 -15.33 2.83 5.08
C GLN A 72 -16.60 2.50 5.89
N ASP A 73 -17.41 1.56 5.38
CA ASP A 73 -18.61 1.09 6.06
C ASP A 73 -18.24 0.36 7.36
N GLU A 74 -18.66 0.95 8.48
CA GLU A 74 -18.31 0.47 9.83
C GLU A 74 -18.78 -0.96 10.09
N MET A 75 -19.93 -1.37 9.55
CA MET A 75 -20.42 -2.75 9.72
C MET A 75 -19.49 -3.75 9.03
N THR A 76 -19.06 -3.44 7.81
CA THR A 76 -18.09 -4.24 7.06
C THR A 76 -16.75 -4.31 7.77
N LEU A 77 -16.24 -3.17 8.24
CA LEU A 77 -14.95 -3.11 8.92
C LEU A 77 -14.95 -3.90 10.23
N ARG A 78 -15.98 -3.74 11.07
CA ARG A 78 -16.14 -4.52 12.31
C ARG A 78 -16.23 -6.00 12.05
N PHE A 79 -16.99 -6.41 11.04
CA PHE A 79 -17.07 -7.82 10.67
C PHE A 79 -15.68 -8.37 10.34
N LEU A 80 -14.86 -7.65 9.59
CA LEU A 80 -13.50 -8.10 9.28
C LEU A 80 -12.61 -8.14 10.51
N GLU A 81 -12.66 -7.12 11.39
CA GLU A 81 -11.88 -7.08 12.63
C GLU A 81 -12.21 -8.25 13.56
N ASP A 82 -13.49 -8.65 13.65
CA ASP A 82 -13.93 -9.76 14.50
C ASP A 82 -13.54 -11.15 13.94
N HIS A 83 -13.31 -11.26 12.63
CA HIS A 83 -13.11 -12.55 11.94
C HIS A 83 -11.69 -12.75 11.38
N LEU A 84 -10.92 -11.69 11.18
CA LEU A 84 -9.54 -11.76 10.71
C LEU A 84 -8.58 -11.59 11.89
N VAL A 85 -7.77 -12.62 12.12
CA VAL A 85 -6.72 -12.60 13.14
C VAL A 85 -5.36 -12.75 12.48
N MET A 86 -4.41 -11.92 12.91
CA MET A 86 -3.01 -12.11 12.54
C MET A 86 -2.43 -13.24 13.38
N ILE A 87 -1.84 -14.23 12.73
CA ILE A 87 -1.08 -15.27 13.39
C ILE A 87 0.39 -14.91 13.31
N PRO A 88 1.13 -14.86 14.44
CA PRO A 88 2.56 -14.63 14.39
C PRO A 88 3.25 -15.77 13.64
N MET A 89 4.06 -15.41 12.65
CA MET A 89 4.83 -16.33 11.84
C MET A 89 6.32 -16.01 12.02
N GLU A 90 7.13 -17.04 12.26
CA GLU A 90 8.58 -16.89 12.24
C GLU A 90 9.05 -16.51 10.81
N PRO A 91 10.12 -15.71 10.66
CA PRO A 91 10.67 -15.40 9.35
C PRO A 91 11.02 -16.71 8.62
N ILE A 92 10.50 -16.87 7.41
CA ILE A 92 10.90 -17.98 6.55
C ILE A 92 12.39 -17.80 6.27
N ARG A 93 13.24 -18.62 6.90
CA ARG A 93 14.67 -18.67 6.57
C ARG A 93 14.75 -19.14 5.11
N ARG A 94 15.14 -18.23 4.22
CA ARG A 94 15.50 -18.62 2.86
C ARG A 94 16.71 -19.55 2.96
N ALA A 95 16.56 -20.77 2.46
CA ALA A 95 17.68 -21.68 2.21
C ALA A 95 18.53 -21.13 1.06
#